data_AF-A0A562QP89-F1
#
_entry.id   AF-A0A562QP89-F1
#
_cell.length_a   1.000
_cell.length_b   1.000
_cell.length_c   1.000
_cell.angle_alpha   90.00
_cell.angle_beta   90.00
_cell.angle_gamma   90.00
#
_symmetry.space_group_name_H-M   'P 1'
#
loop_
_entity.id
_entity.type
_entity.pdbx_description
1 polymer ?
#
loop_
_entity_poly.entity_id
_entity_poly.type
_entity_poly.pdbx_seq_one_letter_code
_entity_poly.pdbx_strand_id
1 'polypeptide(L)'
;MTTFLTNEALHQKTPQELTALLYEACLTNLEDSLTHIDEKDFIRANEKLQKASDIVHRLGAGINYEAGIVADQLEQVYNYMADKLVEANLKKDKAVVQEVITVLEPIMNAWNEAMKTKRDIQPKTMKQKVNAYENYSVYKS
;
A
#
# COMPACT_ATOMS: atom_id res chain seq x y z
N MET A 1 5.96 -20.12 4.36
CA MET A 1 7.37 -19.83 4.71
C MET A 1 7.57 -18.33 4.58
N THR A 2 7.29 -17.57 5.64
CA THR A 2 7.65 -16.16 5.71
C THR A 2 9.16 -16.08 5.90
N THR A 3 9.86 -15.80 4.82
CA THR A 3 11.30 -15.61 4.78
C THR A 3 11.68 -14.54 5.81
N PHE A 4 12.48 -14.90 6.82
CA PHE A 4 13.15 -13.91 7.67
C PHE A 4 14.09 -13.11 6.78
N LEU A 5 13.58 -12.03 6.20
CA LEU A 5 14.40 -11.03 5.51
C LEU A 5 15.26 -10.37 6.58
N THR A 6 16.56 -10.64 6.55
CA THR A 6 17.51 -9.98 7.45
C THR A 6 17.50 -8.47 7.18
N ASN A 7 17.87 -7.66 8.18
CA ASN A 7 17.98 -6.20 7.99
C ASN A 7 18.92 -5.84 6.81
N GLU A 8 19.98 -6.62 6.59
CA GLU A 8 20.85 -6.47 5.41
C GLU A 8 20.11 -6.73 4.09
N ALA A 9 19.27 -7.75 4.03
CA ALA A 9 18.50 -8.07 2.83
C ALA A 9 17.42 -7.01 2.52
N LEU A 10 16.91 -6.31 3.54
CA LEU A 10 15.98 -5.19 3.35
C LEU A 10 16.68 -3.96 2.75
N HIS A 11 17.90 -3.64 3.19
CA HIS A 11 18.66 -2.51 2.67
C HIS A 11 19.06 -2.64 1.20
N GLN A 12 19.06 -3.86 0.65
CA GLN A 12 19.38 -4.12 -0.75
C GLN A 12 18.17 -3.98 -1.69
N LYS A 13 16.96 -3.79 -1.15
CA LYS A 13 15.73 -3.70 -1.95
C LYS A 13 15.51 -2.30 -2.49
N THR A 14 15.01 -2.25 -3.71
CA THR A 14 14.50 -1.03 -4.34
C THR A 14 13.25 -0.53 -3.61
N PRO A 15 12.92 0.77 -3.68
CA PRO A 15 11.67 1.29 -3.13
C PRO A 15 10.43 0.53 -3.59
N GLN A 16 10.40 0.10 -4.86
CA GLN A 16 9.28 -0.63 -5.44
C GLN A 16 9.13 -2.03 -4.82
N GLU A 17 10.25 -2.72 -4.58
CA GLU A 17 10.26 -4.02 -3.90
C GLU A 17 9.87 -3.88 -2.42
N LEU A 18 10.25 -2.79 -1.76
CA LEU A 18 9.81 -2.52 -0.39
C LEU A 18 8.29 -2.30 -0.32
N THR A 19 7.71 -1.57 -1.27
CA THR A 19 6.24 -1.41 -1.37
C THR A 19 5.55 -2.76 -1.60
N ALA A 20 6.10 -3.64 -2.45
CA ALA A 20 5.55 -4.97 -2.67
C ALA A 20 5.55 -5.81 -1.37
N LEU A 21 6.65 -5.76 -0.61
CA LEU A 21 6.73 -6.43 0.69
C LEU A 21 5.76 -5.87 1.72
N LEU A 22 5.49 -4.56 1.70
CA LEU A 22 4.48 -3.96 2.58
C LEU A 22 3.09 -4.53 2.27
N TYR A 23 2.70 -4.66 1.00
CA TYR A 23 1.43 -5.30 0.64
C TYR A 23 1.36 -6.76 1.10
N GLU A 24 2.40 -7.55 0.84
CA GLU A 24 2.47 -8.96 1.26
C GLU A 24 2.38 -9.10 2.78
N ALA A 25 3.11 -8.27 3.52
CA ALA A 25 3.06 -8.24 4.97
C ALA A 25 1.69 -7.79 5.49
N CYS A 26 1.04 -6.84 4.82
CA CYS A 26 -0.32 -6.42 5.18
C CYS A 26 -1.29 -7.59 5.03
N LEU A 27 -1.32 -8.25 3.88
CA LEU A 27 -2.18 -9.41 3.62
C LEU A 27 -1.94 -10.52 4.64
N THR A 28 -0.68 -10.87 4.89
CA THR A 28 -0.32 -11.91 5.88
C THR A 28 -0.85 -11.56 7.27
N ASN A 29 -0.71 -10.30 7.71
CA ASN A 29 -1.26 -9.89 9.01
C ASN A 29 -2.80 -9.96 9.06
N LEU A 30 -3.49 -9.66 7.95
CA LEU A 30 -4.95 -9.80 7.88
C LEU A 30 -5.38 -11.27 7.98
N GLU A 31 -4.75 -12.17 7.24
CA GLU A 31 -5.03 -13.62 7.29
C GLU A 31 -4.71 -14.23 8.67
N ASP A 32 -3.58 -13.86 9.26
CA ASP A 32 -3.22 -14.26 10.63
C ASP A 32 -4.25 -13.74 11.64
N SER A 33 -4.76 -12.51 11.46
CA SER A 33 -5.77 -11.95 12.35
C SER A 33 -7.08 -12.72 12.29
N LEU A 34 -7.51 -13.17 11.09
CA LEU A 34 -8.70 -14.00 10.92
C LEU A 34 -8.55 -15.32 11.67
N THR A 35 -7.38 -15.96 11.54
CA THR A 35 -7.06 -17.22 12.23
C THR A 35 -7.12 -17.03 13.76
N HIS A 36 -6.51 -15.97 14.28
CA HIS A 36 -6.54 -15.70 15.72
C HIS A 36 -7.92 -15.30 16.25
N ILE A 37 -8.77 -14.66 15.43
CA ILE A 37 -10.18 -14.42 15.79
C ILE A 37 -10.93 -15.75 15.93
N ASP A 38 -10.72 -16.69 15.02
CA ASP A 38 -11.35 -18.03 15.07
C ASP A 38 -10.91 -18.82 16.31
N GLU A 39 -9.63 -18.73 16.65
CA GLU A 39 -9.05 -19.33 17.85
C GLU A 39 -9.44 -18.61 19.15
N LYS A 40 -10.14 -17.47 19.07
CA LYS A 40 -10.44 -16.56 20.17
C LYS A 40 -9.20 -16.00 20.89
N ASP A 41 -8.04 -16.01 20.22
CA ASP A 41 -6.83 -15.31 20.68
C ASP A 41 -6.91 -13.83 20.27
N PHE A 42 -7.72 -13.08 21.02
CA PHE A 42 -7.98 -11.67 20.70
C PHE A 42 -6.78 -10.75 20.91
N ILE A 43 -5.79 -11.16 21.72
CA ILE A 43 -4.55 -10.42 21.93
C ILE A 43 -3.74 -10.48 20.63
N ARG A 44 -3.49 -11.68 20.11
CA ARG A 44 -2.75 -11.81 18.85
C ARG A 44 -3.51 -11.23 17.66
N ALA A 45 -4.83 -11.42 17.60
CA ALA A 45 -5.65 -10.78 16.56
C ALA A 45 -5.50 -9.25 16.59
N ASN A 46 -5.49 -8.65 17.78
CA ASN A 46 -5.28 -7.22 17.95
C ASN A 46 -3.89 -6.77 17.49
N GLU A 47 -2.82 -7.49 17.85
CA GLU A 47 -1.46 -7.18 17.38
C GLU A 47 -1.35 -7.22 15.85
N LYS A 48 -1.96 -8.22 15.22
CA LYS A 48 -1.95 -8.38 13.76
C LYS A 48 -2.71 -7.26 13.06
N LEU A 49 -3.90 -6.90 13.55
CA LEU A 49 -4.70 -5.81 12.99
C LEU A 49 -4.03 -4.44 13.17
N GLN A 50 -3.35 -4.21 14.29
CA GLN A 50 -2.54 -2.99 14.47
C GLN A 50 -1.39 -2.93 13.46
N LYS A 51 -0.66 -4.03 13.26
CA LYS A 51 0.43 -4.09 12.26
C LYS A 51 -0.09 -3.84 10.84
N ALA A 52 -1.24 -4.41 10.47
CA ALA A 52 -1.86 -4.14 9.18
C ALA A 52 -2.24 -2.65 9.03
N SER A 53 -2.84 -2.05 10.06
CA SER A 53 -3.19 -0.62 10.09
C SER A 53 -1.95 0.28 9.92
N ASP A 54 -0.86 0.00 10.64
CA ASP A 54 0.40 0.72 10.52
C ASP A 54 0.98 0.66 9.09
N ILE A 55 0.89 -0.51 8.45
CA ILE A 55 1.36 -0.69 7.07
C ILE A 55 0.52 0.15 6.11
N VAL A 56 -0.81 0.13 6.24
CA VAL A 56 -1.71 0.93 5.39
C VAL A 56 -1.42 2.43 5.54
N HIS A 57 -1.22 2.91 6.77
CA HIS A 57 -0.82 4.31 6.99
C HIS A 57 0.53 4.64 6.34
N ARG A 58 1.52 3.74 6.42
CA ARG A 58 2.83 3.93 5.77
C ARG A 58 2.72 3.94 4.24
N LEU A 59 1.87 3.10 3.66
CA LEU A 59 1.58 3.11 2.23
C LEU A 59 1.00 4.46 1.80
N GLY A 60 0.05 5.00 2.56
CA GLY A 60 -0.49 6.35 2.34
C GLY A 60 0.54 7.46 2.46
N ALA A 61 1.37 7.43 3.50
CA ALA A 61 2.45 8.40 3.67
C ALA A 61 3.52 8.32 2.55
N GLY A 62 3.62 7.18 1.86
CA GLY A 62 4.54 6.94 0.75
C GLY A 62 4.00 7.30 -0.63
N ILE A 63 2.79 7.86 -0.74
CA ILE A 63 2.19 8.22 -2.03
C ILE A 63 3.01 9.33 -2.73
N ASN A 64 3.29 9.10 -4.01
CA ASN A 64 3.84 10.15 -4.88
C ASN A 64 2.69 10.91 -5.56
N TYR A 65 2.38 12.11 -5.06
CA TYR A 65 1.33 12.96 -5.61
C TYR A 65 1.60 13.48 -7.04
N GLU A 66 2.83 13.37 -7.56
CA GLU A 66 3.08 13.63 -8.98
C GLU A 66 2.38 12.63 -9.92
N ALA A 67 1.84 11.53 -9.39
CA ALA A 67 1.04 10.57 -10.14
C ALA A 67 -0.38 11.07 -10.48
N GLY A 68 -0.76 12.27 -10.02
CA GLY A 68 -2.06 12.88 -10.33
C GLY A 68 -3.22 12.12 -9.69
N ILE A 69 -4.34 11.98 -10.42
CA ILE A 69 -5.61 11.42 -9.92
C ILE A 69 -5.44 10.05 -9.24
N VAL A 70 -4.50 9.22 -9.69
CA VAL A 70 -4.24 7.90 -9.10
C VAL A 70 -3.74 8.03 -7.66
N ALA A 71 -2.95 9.06 -7.34
CA ALA A 71 -2.48 9.32 -5.97
C ALA A 71 -3.66 9.59 -5.03
N ASP A 72 -4.57 10.49 -5.42
CA ASP A 72 -5.74 10.86 -4.61
C ASP A 72 -6.70 9.68 -4.41
N GLN A 73 -6.84 8.83 -5.43
CA GLN A 73 -7.66 7.61 -5.33
C GLN A 73 -7.03 6.59 -4.38
N LEU A 74 -5.71 6.39 -4.44
CA LEU A 74 -5.01 5.49 -3.53
C LEU A 74 -5.07 6.01 -2.09
N GLU A 75 -4.91 7.31 -1.87
CA GLU A 75 -5.04 7.91 -0.53
C GLU A 75 -6.41 7.62 0.08
N GLN A 76 -7.49 7.85 -0.68
CA GLN A 76 -8.85 7.57 -0.23
C GLN A 76 -9.05 6.09 0.13
N VAL A 77 -8.52 5.19 -0.70
CA VAL A 77 -8.64 3.75 -0.46
C VAL A 77 -7.83 3.30 0.75
N TYR A 78 -6.63 3.84 0.97
CA TYR A 78 -5.84 3.53 2.17
C TYR A 78 -6.49 4.08 3.45
N ASN A 79 -7.02 5.30 3.42
CA ASN A 79 -7.76 5.85 4.55
C ASN A 79 -8.99 5.00 4.88
N TYR A 80 -9.74 4.58 3.86
CA TYR A 80 -10.87 3.67 4.03
C TYR A 80 -10.47 2.35 4.70
N MET A 81 -9.40 1.71 4.21
CA MET A 81 -8.90 0.47 4.81
C MET A 81 -8.44 0.69 6.25
N ALA A 82 -7.77 1.80 6.56
CA ALA A 82 -7.33 2.12 7.91
C ALA A 82 -8.51 2.23 8.89
N ASP A 83 -9.56 2.97 8.51
CA ASP A 83 -10.79 3.11 9.31
C ASP A 83 -11.47 1.75 9.54
N LYS A 84 -11.56 0.93 8.49
CA LYS A 84 -12.14 -0.42 8.57
C LYS A 84 -11.33 -1.34 9.47
N LEU A 85 -10.00 -1.23 9.48
CA LEU A 85 -9.16 -2.03 10.37
C LEU A 85 -9.32 -1.63 11.83
N VAL A 86 -9.57 -0.35 12.13
CA VAL A 86 -9.93 0.08 13.49
C VAL A 86 -11.27 -0.53 13.90
N GLU A 87 -12.28 -0.47 13.04
CA GLU A 87 -13.59 -1.10 13.29
C GLU A 87 -13.47 -2.61 13.53
N ALA A 88 -12.77 -3.30 12.62
CA ALA A 88 -12.54 -4.73 12.70
C ALA A 88 -11.81 -5.11 13.99
N ASN A 89 -10.84 -4.31 14.42
CA ASN A 89 -10.08 -4.58 15.63
C ASN A 89 -10.93 -4.39 16.90
N LEU A 90 -11.75 -3.34 16.95
CA LEU A 90 -12.64 -3.09 18.10
C LEU A 90 -13.68 -4.20 18.26
N LYS A 91 -14.29 -4.64 17.15
CA LYS A 91 -15.39 -5.62 17.15
C LYS A 91 -14.93 -7.07 17.00
N LYS A 92 -13.67 -7.29 16.59
CA LYS A 92 -13.17 -8.59 16.11
C LYS A 92 -14.05 -9.16 15.00
N ASP A 93 -14.53 -8.29 14.12
CA ASP A 93 -15.44 -8.66 13.03
C ASP A 93 -14.65 -9.16 11.82
N LYS A 94 -14.73 -10.47 11.57
CA LYS A 94 -14.06 -11.12 10.44
C LYS A 94 -14.56 -10.63 9.09
N ALA A 95 -15.83 -10.23 8.97
CA ALA A 95 -16.38 -9.77 7.70
C ALA A 95 -15.70 -8.47 7.26
N VAL A 96 -15.43 -7.57 8.22
CA VAL A 96 -14.73 -6.32 7.96
C VAL A 96 -13.26 -6.58 7.58
N VAL A 97 -12.59 -7.53 8.23
CA VAL A 97 -11.23 -7.93 7.81
C VAL A 97 -11.21 -8.49 6.39
N GLN A 98 -12.17 -9.35 6.05
CA GLN A 98 -12.28 -9.94 4.72
C GLN A 98 -12.56 -8.88 3.64
N GLU A 99 -13.35 -7.86 3.96
CA GLU A 99 -13.59 -6.72 3.08
C GLU A 99 -12.29 -5.97 2.77
N VAL A 100 -11.48 -5.69 3.79
CA VAL A 100 -10.17 -5.03 3.59
C VAL A 100 -9.26 -5.88 2.71
N ILE A 101 -9.25 -7.21 2.88
CA ILE A 101 -8.50 -8.13 1.99
C ILE A 101 -8.97 -7.97 0.54
N THR A 102 -10.29 -7.97 0.30
CA THR A 102 -10.86 -7.81 -1.05
C THR A 102 -10.50 -6.48 -1.70
N VAL A 103 -10.32 -5.40 -0.92
CA VAL A 103 -9.85 -4.10 -1.43
C VAL A 103 -8.33 -4.09 -1.67
N LEU A 104 -7.56 -4.72 -0.79
CA LEU A 104 -6.09 -4.74 -0.83
C LEU A 104 -5.54 -5.57 -2.00
N GLU A 105 -6.11 -6.76 -2.24
CA GLU A 105 -5.59 -7.73 -3.21
C GLU A 105 -5.47 -7.19 -4.64
N PRO A 106 -6.48 -6.51 -5.21
CA PRO A 106 -6.36 -5.95 -6.56
C PRO A 106 -5.21 -4.94 -6.68
N ILE A 107 -4.99 -4.12 -5.65
CA ILE A 107 -3.94 -3.09 -5.62
C ILE A 107 -2.56 -3.76 -5.55
N MET A 108 -2.41 -4.73 -4.66
CA MET A 108 -1.19 -5.54 -4.55
C MET A 108 -0.88 -6.26 -5.87
N ASN A 109 -1.89 -6.87 -6.49
CA ASN A 109 -1.73 -7.59 -7.76
C ASN A 109 -1.33 -6.64 -8.89
N ALA A 110 -1.98 -5.48 -9.01
CA ALA A 110 -1.62 -4.45 -9.97
C ALA A 110 -0.18 -3.94 -9.77
N TRP A 111 0.24 -3.75 -8.52
CA TRP A 111 1.62 -3.38 -8.19
C TRP A 111 2.64 -4.44 -8.64
N ASN A 112 2.36 -5.71 -8.30
CA ASN A 112 3.20 -6.84 -8.69
C ASN A 112 3.27 -7.02 -10.21
N GLU A 113 2.17 -6.76 -10.92
CA GLU A 113 2.14 -6.79 -12.38
C GLU A 113 2.98 -5.66 -13.00
N ALA A 114 2.85 -4.44 -12.47
CA ALA A 114 3.64 -3.29 -12.89
C ALA A 114 5.14 -3.51 -12.70
N MET A 115 5.56 -4.22 -11.64
CA MET A 115 6.96 -4.59 -11.44
C MET A 115 7.48 -5.59 -12.49
N LYS A 116 6.65 -6.53 -12.95
CA LYS A 116 7.01 -7.51 -13.99
C LYS A 116 7.09 -6.86 -15.36
N THR A 117 6.16 -5.95 -15.63
CA THR A 117 6.17 -5.16 -16.85
C THR A 117 7.09 -3.95 -16.67
N LYS A 118 8.40 -4.12 -16.87
CA LYS A 118 9.35 -3.00 -17.05
C LYS A 118 8.97 -2.19 -18.31
N ARG A 119 7.89 -1.44 -18.27
CA ARG A 119 7.52 -0.44 -19.26
C ARG A 119 7.54 0.89 -18.54
N ASP A 120 8.62 1.61 -18.76
CA ASP A 120 8.73 3.02 -18.44
C ASP A 120 7.75 3.77 -19.36
N ILE A 121 6.47 3.89 -18.98
CA ILE A 121 5.44 4.61 -19.76
C ILE A 121 5.41 6.10 -19.37
N GLN A 122 6.54 6.67 -18.97
CA GLN A 122 6.75 8.11 -19.09
C GLN A 122 8.07 8.35 -19.81
N PRO A 123 8.07 8.64 -21.12
CA PRO A 123 9.24 9.25 -21.71
C PRO A 123 9.51 10.56 -20.96
N LYS A 124 10.68 10.65 -20.32
CA LYS A 124 11.29 11.86 -19.72
C LYS A 124 11.06 13.13 -20.55
N THR A 125 10.86 12.97 -21.85
CA THR A 125 10.50 13.97 -22.85
C THR A 125 9.18 14.73 -22.59
N MET A 126 8.18 14.13 -21.92
CA MET A 126 6.90 14.81 -21.65
C MET A 126 6.98 15.77 -20.47
N LYS A 127 7.67 15.39 -19.37
CA LYS A 127 7.97 16.30 -18.25
C LYS A 127 8.82 17.50 -18.69
N GLN A 128 9.74 17.32 -19.65
CA GLN A 128 10.53 18.41 -20.22
C GLN A 128 9.69 19.39 -21.05
N LYS A 129 8.71 18.89 -21.83
CA LYS A 129 7.84 19.75 -22.63
C LYS A 129 6.89 20.56 -21.76
N VAL A 130 6.24 19.97 -20.76
CA VAL A 130 5.32 20.68 -19.86
C VAL A 130 6.05 21.81 -19.11
N ASN A 131 7.23 21.53 -18.55
CA ASN A 131 8.06 22.55 -17.92
C ASN A 131 8.53 23.65 -18.89
N ALA A 132 8.77 23.32 -20.16
CA ALA A 132 9.16 24.31 -21.16
C ALA A 132 8.01 25.29 -21.48
N TYR A 133 6.76 24.81 -21.53
CA TYR A 133 5.60 25.66 -21.78
C TYR A 133 5.25 26.54 -20.57
N GLU A 134 5.34 26.01 -19.36
CA GLU A 134 5.14 26.79 -18.13
C GLU A 134 6.16 27.92 -18.01
N ASN A 135 7.44 27.62 -18.28
CA ASN A 135 8.47 28.66 -18.31
C ASN A 135 8.20 29.70 -19.41
N TYR A 136 7.82 29.30 -20.62
CA TYR A 136 7.56 30.25 -21.71
C TYR A 136 6.35 31.16 -21.47
N SER A 137 5.34 30.67 -20.75
CA SER A 137 4.14 31.44 -20.42
C SER A 137 4.39 32.50 -19.34
N VAL A 138 5.33 32.26 -18.43
CA VAL A 138 5.70 33.16 -17.33
C VAL A 138 6.51 34.38 -17.82
N TYR A 139 7.24 34.27 -18.93
CA TYR A 139 8.03 35.38 -19.49
C TYR A 139 7.22 36.38 -20.34
N LYS A 140 5.92 36.16 -20.56
CA LYS A 140 5.10 36.97 -21.46
C LYS A 140 3.97 37.76 -20.78
N SER A 141 3.95 37.81 -19.45
CA SER A 141 3.06 38.63 -18.62
C SER A 141 3.81 39.75 -17.94
#